data_AF-A0A9D6JQD4-F1
#
_entry.id   AF-A0A9D6JQD4-F1
#
_cell.length_a   1.000
_cell.length_b   1.000
_cell.length_c   1.000
_cell.angle_alpha   90.00
_cell.angle_beta   90.00
_cell.angle_gamma   90.00
#
_symmetry.space_group_name_H-M   'P 1'
#
loop_
_entity.id
_entity.type
_entity.pdbx_description
1 polymer ?
#
loop_
_entity_poly.entity_id
_entity_poly.type
_entity_poly.pdbx_seq_one_letter_code
_entity_poly.pdbx_strand_id
1 'polypeptide(L)'
;MKKAYALAALLIFLNLQIRIQNHVENRRINVEGLKTHFLFQVGEAVNGILAGGFRGIAADLLWVRLDEYSHHGQWYKLLPLFKAVTFLQPQFITAWSVGGWHMAFNLYFYSKTDLEKKRWLEEGLKFLKSGLMQNSNRYELYFELGWTYFYKAKDYPNAIRYLRHGIKYEHPQFVEHLLAHAYEKNGELKEALNVWKDIQQRPTRNQVLDSVVNRFIHELGEKLKEKITP
;
A
#
# COMPACT_ATOMS: atom_id res chain seq x y z
N MET A 1 -20.53 -36.35 -0.62
CA MET A 1 -19.91 -36.49 0.71
C MET A 1 -18.69 -35.58 0.92
N LYS A 2 -17.63 -35.62 0.10
CA LYS A 2 -16.40 -34.78 0.29
C LYS A 2 -16.61 -33.25 0.37
N LYS A 3 -17.58 -32.68 -0.36
CA LYS A 3 -17.92 -31.24 -0.31
C LYS A 3 -18.56 -30.79 1.03
N ALA A 4 -19.27 -31.67 1.72
CA ALA A 4 -19.91 -31.37 3.00
C ALA A 4 -18.88 -31.28 4.14
N TYR A 5 -17.82 -32.08 4.08
CA TYR A 5 -16.73 -32.04 5.06
C TYR A 5 -15.88 -30.78 4.95
N ALA A 6 -15.66 -30.26 3.74
CA ALA A 6 -14.93 -29.00 3.53
C ALA A 6 -15.69 -27.80 4.09
N LEU A 7 -17.02 -27.77 3.91
CA LEU A 7 -17.87 -26.72 4.46
C LEU A 7 -17.96 -26.80 5.99
N ALA A 8 -18.06 -28.01 6.55
CA ALA A 8 -18.03 -28.22 7.99
C ALA A 8 -16.67 -27.83 8.60
N ALA A 9 -15.55 -28.15 7.95
CA ALA A 9 -14.22 -27.73 8.39
C ALA A 9 -14.04 -26.20 8.34
N LEU A 10 -14.58 -25.53 7.31
CA LEU A 10 -14.58 -24.07 7.21
C LEU A 10 -15.43 -23.42 8.31
N LEU A 11 -16.60 -23.99 8.63
CA LEU A 11 -17.48 -23.50 9.70
C LEU A 11 -16.87 -23.74 11.08
N ILE A 12 -16.19 -24.87 11.29
CA ILE A 12 -15.45 -25.16 12.52
C ILE A 12 -14.28 -24.18 12.65
N PHE A 13 -13.55 -23.92 11.57
CA PHE A 13 -12.47 -22.94 11.54
C PHE A 13 -12.97 -21.52 11.86
N LEU A 14 -14.08 -21.09 11.24
CA LEU A 14 -14.71 -19.80 11.53
C LEU A 14 -15.17 -19.69 12.99
N ASN A 15 -15.73 -20.76 13.57
CA ASN A 15 -16.12 -20.80 14.98
C ASN A 15 -14.91 -20.80 15.94
N LEU A 16 -13.82 -21.47 15.57
CA LEU A 16 -12.59 -21.48 16.36
C LEU A 16 -11.92 -20.10 16.36
N GLN A 17 -11.97 -19.39 15.22
CA GLN A 17 -11.49 -18.01 15.08
C GLN A 17 -12.25 -17.06 16.02
N ILE A 18 -13.59 -17.17 16.11
CA ILE A 18 -14.40 -16.36 17.04
C ILE A 18 -14.01 -16.63 18.51
N ARG A 19 -13.68 -17.86 18.88
CA ARG A 19 -13.23 -18.18 20.26
C ARG A 19 -11.83 -17.66 20.58
N ILE A 20 -10.91 -17.71 19.63
CA ILE A 20 -9.56 -17.13 19.78
C ILE A 20 -9.66 -15.60 19.88
N GLN A 21 -10.62 -14.99 19.17
CA GLN A 21 -10.92 -13.55 19.20
C GLN A 21 -11.28 -13.02 20.59
N ASN A 22 -11.95 -13.82 21.43
CA ASN A 22 -12.30 -13.42 22.80
C ASN A 22 -11.13 -13.57 23.80
N HIS A 23 -10.09 -14.34 23.47
CA HIS A 23 -8.94 -14.54 24.38
C HIS A 23 -7.77 -13.59 24.09
N VAL A 24 -7.73 -13.03 22.87
CA VAL A 24 -6.65 -12.18 22.37
C VAL A 24 -6.78 -10.71 22.81
N GLU A 25 -7.98 -10.27 23.20
CA GLU A 25 -8.25 -8.89 23.63
C GLU A 25 -7.42 -8.44 24.85
N ASN A 26 -6.78 -9.39 25.56
CA ASN A 26 -6.03 -9.12 26.79
C ASN A 26 -4.50 -9.29 26.73
N ARG A 27 -3.85 -9.61 25.60
CA ARG A 27 -2.38 -9.68 25.58
C ARG A 27 -1.75 -9.17 24.28
N ARG A 28 -0.77 -8.27 24.44
CA ARG A 28 0.19 -7.85 23.40
C ARG A 28 0.73 -9.10 22.69
N ILE A 29 0.32 -9.32 21.45
CA ILE A 29 0.62 -10.58 20.74
C ILE A 29 2.04 -10.57 20.19
N ASN A 30 2.79 -11.61 20.54
CA ASN A 30 4.05 -11.96 19.88
C ASN A 30 3.76 -12.51 18.47
N VAL A 31 4.15 -11.76 17.45
CA VAL A 31 3.81 -11.97 16.03
C VAL A 31 4.42 -13.26 15.47
N GLU A 32 5.50 -13.77 16.07
CA GLU A 32 6.18 -14.98 15.61
C GLU A 32 5.44 -16.27 16.00
N GLY A 33 4.93 -16.36 17.22
CA GLY A 33 4.16 -17.53 17.66
C GLY A 33 2.84 -17.71 16.89
N LEU A 34 2.22 -16.60 16.47
CA LEU A 34 1.01 -16.62 15.66
C LEU A 34 1.27 -17.13 14.24
N LYS A 35 2.43 -16.79 13.65
CA LYS A 35 2.85 -17.33 12.35
C LYS A 35 3.03 -18.84 12.43
N THR A 36 3.75 -19.34 13.44
CA THR A 36 4.06 -20.77 13.53
C THR A 36 2.83 -21.63 13.81
N HIS A 37 1.93 -21.19 14.69
CA HIS A 37 0.72 -21.95 15.03
C HIS A 37 -0.33 -21.94 13.90
N PHE A 38 -0.48 -20.81 13.20
CA PHE A 38 -1.33 -20.71 12.01
C PHE A 38 -0.77 -21.55 10.84
N LEU A 39 0.54 -21.54 10.62
CA LEU A 39 1.14 -22.37 9.56
C LEU A 39 1.03 -23.88 9.85
N PHE A 40 1.05 -24.28 11.12
CA PHE A 40 1.00 -25.69 11.52
C PHE A 40 -0.40 -26.31 11.43
N GLN A 41 -1.45 -25.62 11.89
CA GLN A 41 -2.83 -26.13 11.80
C GLN A 41 -3.40 -26.07 10.37
N VAL A 42 -2.90 -25.14 9.55
CA VAL A 42 -3.42 -24.93 8.21
C VAL A 42 -2.61 -25.73 7.18
N GLY A 43 -1.47 -26.35 7.53
CA GLY A 43 -0.54 -27.03 6.61
C GLY A 43 -1.13 -28.08 5.65
N GLU A 44 -2.05 -28.94 6.11
CA GLU A 44 -2.68 -29.96 5.23
C GLU A 44 -3.83 -29.41 4.38
N ALA A 45 -4.63 -28.47 4.92
CA ALA A 45 -5.68 -27.79 4.18
C ALA A 45 -5.12 -26.74 3.20
N VAL A 46 -3.99 -26.12 3.57
CA VAL A 46 -3.18 -25.22 2.76
C VAL A 46 -2.73 -25.95 1.52
N ASN A 47 -2.17 -27.16 1.58
CA ASN A 47 -1.76 -27.86 0.37
C ASN A 47 -2.92 -28.10 -0.63
N GLY A 48 -4.15 -28.35 -0.14
CA GLY A 48 -5.35 -28.47 -0.98
C GLY A 48 -5.90 -27.14 -1.53
N ILE A 49 -5.88 -26.07 -0.73
CA ILE A 49 -6.25 -24.70 -1.16
C ILE A 49 -5.19 -24.12 -2.09
N LEU A 50 -3.91 -24.43 -1.84
CA LEU A 50 -2.74 -24.04 -2.61
C LEU A 50 -2.65 -24.76 -3.96
N ALA A 51 -3.35 -25.88 -4.15
CA ALA A 51 -3.36 -26.63 -5.41
C ALA A 51 -4.12 -25.94 -6.58
N GLY A 52 -4.63 -24.72 -6.40
CA GLY A 52 -4.78 -23.77 -7.51
C GLY A 52 -6.19 -23.21 -7.77
N GLY A 53 -7.26 -23.91 -7.40
CA GLY A 53 -8.63 -23.45 -7.70
C GLY A 53 -9.30 -22.58 -6.64
N PHE A 54 -8.97 -22.77 -5.36
CA PHE A 54 -9.70 -22.15 -4.24
C PHE A 54 -9.00 -20.95 -3.61
N ARG A 55 -7.74 -20.66 -3.99
CA ARG A 55 -6.99 -19.49 -3.47
C ARG A 55 -7.73 -18.19 -3.73
N GLY A 56 -8.36 -18.06 -4.91
CA GLY A 56 -9.09 -16.85 -5.28
C GLY A 56 -10.29 -16.60 -4.37
N ILE A 57 -11.17 -17.59 -4.26
CA ILE A 57 -12.36 -17.52 -3.40
C ILE A 57 -11.95 -17.28 -1.93
N ALA A 58 -10.90 -17.94 -1.45
CA ALA A 58 -10.40 -17.73 -0.10
C ALA A 58 -9.91 -16.28 0.11
N ALA A 59 -9.17 -15.71 -0.86
CA ALA A 59 -8.74 -14.32 -0.82
C ALA A 59 -9.94 -13.36 -0.85
N ASP A 60 -10.96 -13.62 -1.69
CA ASP A 60 -12.16 -12.80 -1.79
C ASP A 60 -12.97 -12.79 -0.48
N LEU A 61 -13.15 -13.95 0.16
CA LEU A 61 -13.83 -14.05 1.45
C LEU A 61 -13.06 -13.31 2.56
N LEU A 62 -11.73 -13.41 2.57
CA LEU A 62 -10.88 -12.66 3.49
C LEU A 62 -10.96 -11.15 3.21
N TRP A 63 -11.09 -10.75 1.94
CA TRP A 63 -11.26 -9.36 1.53
C TRP A 63 -12.58 -8.76 2.01
N VAL A 64 -13.69 -9.49 1.88
CA VAL A 64 -14.98 -9.06 2.46
C VAL A 64 -14.88 -8.88 3.98
N ARG A 65 -14.16 -9.78 4.66
CA ARG A 65 -13.94 -9.65 6.11
C ARG A 65 -13.05 -8.47 6.48
N LEU A 66 -12.02 -8.18 5.69
CA LEU A 66 -11.18 -6.99 5.81
C LEU A 66 -12.03 -5.72 5.74
N ASP A 67 -12.90 -5.63 4.75
CA ASP A 67 -13.78 -4.50 4.55
C ASP A 67 -14.69 -4.28 5.77
N GLU A 68 -15.30 -5.34 6.28
CA GLU A 68 -16.14 -5.26 7.49
C GLU A 68 -15.34 -4.76 8.71
N TYR A 69 -14.14 -5.29 8.97
CA TYR A 69 -13.30 -4.82 10.07
C TYR A 69 -12.84 -3.38 9.90
N SER A 70 -12.60 -2.95 8.66
CA SER A 70 -12.21 -1.58 8.33
C SER A 70 -13.32 -0.59 8.69
N HIS A 71 -14.57 -0.91 8.32
CA HIS A 71 -15.76 -0.10 8.66
C HIS A 71 -15.98 0.02 10.18
N HIS A 72 -15.58 -0.99 10.96
CA HIS A 72 -15.68 -0.96 12.42
C HIS A 72 -14.43 -0.40 13.13
N GLY A 73 -13.45 0.13 12.38
CA GLY A 73 -12.24 0.72 12.94
C GLY A 73 -11.29 -0.28 13.61
N GLN A 74 -11.39 -1.57 13.28
CA GLN A 74 -10.63 -2.65 13.93
C GLN A 74 -9.27 -2.87 13.24
N TRP A 75 -8.46 -1.81 13.14
CA TRP A 75 -7.25 -1.74 12.30
C TRP A 75 -6.23 -2.84 12.54
N TYR A 76 -6.01 -3.24 13.80
CA TYR A 76 -5.07 -4.32 14.14
C TYR A 76 -5.49 -5.69 13.60
N LYS A 77 -6.80 -5.93 13.46
CA LYS A 77 -7.35 -7.19 12.91
C LYS A 77 -7.16 -7.30 11.41
N LEU A 78 -6.92 -6.17 10.73
CA LEU A 78 -6.67 -6.15 9.29
C LEU A 78 -5.31 -6.75 8.93
N LEU A 79 -4.31 -6.61 9.80
CA LEU A 79 -2.93 -7.03 9.52
C LEU A 79 -2.76 -8.51 9.15
N PRO A 80 -3.27 -9.48 9.93
CA PRO A 80 -3.17 -10.89 9.54
C PRO A 80 -3.95 -11.19 8.26
N LEU A 81 -5.07 -10.50 8.02
CA LEU A 81 -5.88 -10.70 6.83
C LEU A 81 -5.20 -10.18 5.56
N PHE A 82 -4.60 -8.98 5.59
CA PHE A 82 -3.80 -8.48 4.47
C PHE A 82 -2.66 -9.44 4.12
N LYS A 83 -1.93 -9.96 5.14
CA LYS A 83 -0.87 -10.95 4.93
C LYS A 83 -1.40 -12.26 4.33
N ALA A 84 -2.58 -12.72 4.75
CA ALA A 84 -3.20 -13.92 4.21
C ALA A 84 -3.65 -13.71 2.75
N VAL A 85 -4.32 -12.59 2.46
CA VAL A 85 -4.74 -12.25 1.09
C VAL A 85 -3.54 -12.14 0.16
N THR A 86 -2.49 -11.42 0.56
CA THR A 86 -1.32 -11.25 -0.30
C THR A 86 -0.46 -12.51 -0.42
N PHE A 87 -0.54 -13.43 0.54
CA PHE A 87 0.03 -14.77 0.40
C PHE A 87 -0.76 -15.64 -0.60
N LEU A 88 -2.09 -15.57 -0.57
CA LEU A 88 -2.96 -16.33 -1.48
C LEU A 88 -2.96 -15.78 -2.91
N GLN A 89 -2.91 -14.45 -3.05
CA GLN A 89 -2.91 -13.72 -4.32
C GLN A 89 -1.80 -12.65 -4.31
N PRO A 90 -0.53 -13.02 -4.52
CA PRO A 90 0.59 -12.07 -4.50
C PRO A 90 0.52 -11.01 -5.59
N GLN A 91 -0.20 -11.27 -6.68
CA GLN A 91 -0.42 -10.32 -7.79
C GLN A 91 -1.57 -9.33 -7.54
N PHE A 92 -2.29 -9.47 -6.42
CA PHE A 92 -3.40 -8.56 -6.07
C PHE A 92 -2.86 -7.27 -5.47
N ILE A 93 -2.51 -6.31 -6.34
CA ILE A 93 -1.93 -5.02 -5.98
C ILE A 93 -2.75 -4.27 -4.93
N THR A 94 -4.07 -4.28 -5.02
CA THR A 94 -4.93 -3.54 -4.09
C THR A 94 -4.76 -4.00 -2.65
N ALA A 95 -4.53 -5.31 -2.41
CA ALA A 95 -4.27 -5.79 -1.05
C ALA A 95 -2.94 -5.28 -0.50
N TRP A 96 -1.92 -5.15 -1.36
CA TRP A 96 -0.64 -4.56 -0.97
C TRP A 96 -0.76 -3.05 -0.70
N SER A 97 -1.40 -2.30 -1.60
CA SER A 97 -1.54 -0.84 -1.48
C SER A 97 -2.37 -0.45 -0.27
N VAL A 98 -3.58 -1.01 -0.14
CA VAL A 98 -4.50 -0.72 0.96
C VAL A 98 -3.92 -1.19 2.30
N GLY A 99 -3.29 -2.37 2.34
CA GLY A 99 -2.63 -2.87 3.56
C GLY A 99 -1.46 -1.98 3.99
N GLY A 100 -0.63 -1.56 3.05
CA GLY A 100 0.47 -0.62 3.31
C GLY A 100 -0.02 0.73 3.80
N TRP A 101 -1.09 1.25 3.19
CA TRP A 101 -1.76 2.49 3.59
C TRP A 101 -2.32 2.41 5.01
N HIS A 102 -3.06 1.36 5.36
CA HIS A 102 -3.58 1.21 6.72
C HIS A 102 -2.48 1.15 7.78
N MET A 103 -1.35 0.52 7.49
CA MET A 103 -0.20 0.51 8.39
C MET A 103 0.40 1.92 8.51
N ALA A 104 0.76 2.54 7.39
CA ALA A 104 1.46 3.82 7.39
C ALA A 104 0.60 5.01 7.85
N PHE A 105 -0.72 4.94 7.72
CA PHE A 105 -1.64 6.04 8.01
C PHE A 105 -2.53 5.77 9.21
N ASN A 106 -3.38 4.73 9.16
CA ASN A 106 -4.35 4.50 10.23
C ASN A 106 -3.67 4.03 11.51
N LEU A 107 -2.90 2.95 11.46
CA LEU A 107 -2.20 2.46 12.66
C LEU A 107 -1.21 3.49 13.20
N TYR A 108 -0.53 4.23 12.31
CA TYR A 108 0.23 5.40 12.72
C TYR A 108 -0.65 6.40 13.49
N PHE A 109 -1.80 6.79 12.97
CA PHE A 109 -2.67 7.80 13.58
C PHE A 109 -3.15 7.39 14.97
N TYR A 110 -3.53 6.11 15.14
CA TYR A 110 -4.00 5.56 16.42
C TYR A 110 -2.88 5.16 17.37
N SER A 111 -1.61 5.31 16.98
CA SER A 111 -0.47 5.00 17.83
C SER A 111 -0.31 6.02 18.95
N LYS A 112 0.00 5.54 20.16
CA LYS A 112 0.12 6.40 21.34
C LYS A 112 1.50 7.03 21.50
N THR A 113 2.52 6.43 20.88
CA THR A 113 3.92 6.86 21.02
C THR A 113 4.56 7.10 19.67
N ASP A 114 5.55 7.98 19.62
CA ASP A 114 6.27 8.26 18.38
C ASP A 114 7.11 7.06 17.91
N LEU A 115 7.55 6.21 18.85
CA LEU A 115 8.20 4.94 18.51
C LEU A 115 7.24 4.00 17.76
N GLU A 116 6.00 3.88 18.24
CA GLU A 116 4.97 3.06 17.60
C GLU A 116 4.57 3.63 16.23
N LYS A 117 4.40 4.96 16.13
CA LYS A 117 4.18 5.65 14.85
C LYS A 117 5.28 5.34 13.84
N LYS A 118 6.55 5.49 14.24
CA LYS A 118 7.71 5.19 13.39
C LYS A 118 7.69 3.74 12.93
N ARG A 119 7.44 2.81 13.86
CA ARG A 119 7.33 1.37 13.55
C ARG A 119 6.23 1.10 12.51
N TRP A 120 5.05 1.68 12.64
CA TRP A 120 3.95 1.42 11.68
C TRP A 120 4.21 2.02 10.30
N LEU A 121 4.86 3.19 10.24
CA LEU A 121 5.34 3.74 8.97
C LEU A 121 6.35 2.79 8.30
N GLU A 122 7.33 2.29 9.07
CA GLU A 122 8.33 1.36 8.57
C GLU A 122 7.72 0.03 8.11
N GLU A 123 6.78 -0.53 8.88
CA GLU A 123 6.07 -1.75 8.52
C GLU A 123 5.21 -1.57 7.25
N GLY A 124 4.52 -0.44 7.11
CA GLY A 124 3.77 -0.11 5.89
C GLY A 124 4.66 -0.02 4.66
N LEU A 125 5.78 0.72 4.76
CA LEU A 125 6.78 0.81 3.69
C LEU A 125 7.39 -0.56 3.34
N LYS A 126 7.67 -1.40 4.34
CA LYS A 126 8.17 -2.76 4.15
C LYS A 126 7.15 -3.66 3.45
N PHE A 127 5.88 -3.55 3.82
CA PHE A 127 4.78 -4.29 3.20
C PHE A 127 4.62 -3.90 1.72
N LEU A 128 4.62 -2.60 1.41
CA LEU A 128 4.57 -2.10 0.04
C LEU A 128 5.76 -2.57 -0.80
N LYS A 129 6.99 -2.52 -0.25
CA LYS A 129 8.19 -3.04 -0.94
C LYS A 129 8.09 -4.54 -1.24
N SER A 130 7.51 -5.31 -0.31
CA SER A 130 7.27 -6.74 -0.52
C SER A 130 6.28 -6.98 -1.66
N GLY A 131 5.20 -6.19 -1.71
CA GLY A 131 4.27 -6.21 -2.84
C GLY A 131 4.93 -5.82 -4.17
N LEU A 132 5.81 -4.81 -4.15
CA LEU A 132 6.52 -4.37 -5.34
C LEU A 132 7.44 -5.47 -5.90
N MET A 133 8.09 -6.26 -5.04
CA MET A 133 8.89 -7.41 -5.48
C MET A 133 8.05 -8.44 -6.24
N GLN A 134 6.76 -8.57 -5.92
CA GLN A 134 5.84 -9.47 -6.61
C GLN A 134 5.21 -8.85 -7.87
N ASN A 135 5.17 -7.52 -7.96
CA ASN A 135 4.44 -6.75 -8.98
C ASN A 135 5.32 -5.64 -9.57
N SER A 136 6.54 -5.97 -10.02
CA SER A 136 7.56 -4.97 -10.38
C SER A 136 7.35 -4.30 -11.74
N ASN A 137 6.39 -4.77 -12.54
CA ASN A 137 6.14 -4.35 -13.91
C ASN A 137 4.95 -3.39 -14.06
N ARG A 138 4.41 -2.85 -12.96
CA ARG A 138 3.30 -1.90 -12.99
C ARG A 138 3.57 -0.69 -12.09
N TYR A 139 2.94 0.44 -12.40
CA TYR A 139 3.23 1.72 -11.75
C TYR A 139 2.69 1.81 -10.31
N GLU A 140 1.64 1.08 -9.97
CA GLU A 140 0.80 1.36 -8.79
C GLU A 140 1.59 1.29 -7.50
N LEU A 141 2.37 0.23 -7.27
CA LEU A 141 3.16 0.10 -6.03
C LEU A 141 4.37 1.04 -6.00
N TYR A 142 4.89 1.45 -7.15
CA TYR A 142 5.87 2.55 -7.21
C TYR A 142 5.23 3.87 -6.79
N PHE A 143 4.00 4.15 -7.27
CA PHE A 143 3.25 5.33 -6.88
C PHE A 143 2.92 5.30 -5.38
N GLU A 144 2.41 4.19 -4.85
CA GLU A 144 2.07 4.08 -3.42
C GLU A 144 3.28 4.27 -2.49
N LEU A 145 4.43 3.71 -2.86
CA LEU A 145 5.68 3.97 -2.15
C LEU A 145 6.08 5.44 -2.26
N GLY A 146 6.04 6.00 -3.46
CA GLY A 146 6.35 7.41 -3.70
C GLY A 146 5.47 8.37 -2.89
N TRP A 147 4.15 8.12 -2.91
CA TRP A 147 3.13 8.86 -2.19
C TRP A 147 3.30 8.75 -0.67
N THR A 148 3.56 7.54 -0.16
CA THR A 148 3.81 7.32 1.28
C THR A 148 5.09 8.05 1.73
N TYR A 149 6.18 7.96 0.94
CA TYR A 149 7.42 8.68 1.23
C TYR A 149 7.22 10.20 1.22
N PHE A 150 6.47 10.72 0.24
CA PHE A 150 6.21 12.16 0.11
C PHE A 150 5.31 12.71 1.22
N TYR A 151 4.13 12.11 1.43
CA TYR A 151 3.15 12.67 2.35
C TYR A 151 3.44 12.30 3.80
N LYS A 152 3.86 11.05 4.05
CA LYS A 152 3.97 10.53 5.41
C LYS A 152 5.38 10.59 5.97
N ALA A 153 6.36 10.08 5.22
CA ALA A 153 7.75 10.05 5.69
C ALA A 153 8.47 11.39 5.55
N LYS A 154 7.97 12.28 4.67
CA LYS A 154 8.64 13.54 4.27
C LYS A 154 10.06 13.29 3.72
N ASP A 155 10.27 12.14 3.11
CA ASP A 155 11.52 11.72 2.49
C ASP A 155 11.38 11.86 0.98
N TYR A 156 11.64 13.08 0.50
CA TYR A 156 11.49 13.45 -0.90
C TYR A 156 12.46 12.70 -1.84
N PRO A 157 13.74 12.45 -1.46
CA PRO A 157 14.63 11.63 -2.29
C PRO A 157 14.08 10.23 -2.56
N ASN A 158 13.54 9.55 -1.54
CA ASN A 158 12.90 8.26 -1.76
C ASN A 158 11.61 8.39 -2.57
N ALA A 159 10.81 9.43 -2.35
CA ALA A 159 9.62 9.68 -3.16
C ALA A 159 9.97 9.79 -4.65
N ILE A 160 10.96 10.63 -4.99
CA ILE A 160 11.48 10.80 -6.36
C ILE A 160 11.96 9.46 -6.91
N ARG A 161 12.73 8.69 -6.13
CA ARG A 161 13.26 7.39 -6.55
C ARG A 161 12.14 6.46 -7.03
N TYR A 162 11.09 6.27 -6.23
CA TYR A 162 10.00 5.36 -6.60
C TYR A 162 9.13 5.94 -7.73
N LEU A 163 8.77 7.22 -7.69
CA LEU A 163 7.95 7.84 -8.73
C LEU A 163 8.63 7.83 -10.10
N ARG A 164 9.94 8.09 -10.17
CA ARG A 164 10.73 7.96 -11.41
C ARG A 164 10.72 6.55 -11.99
N HIS A 165 10.62 5.52 -11.14
CA HIS A 165 10.45 4.16 -11.63
C HIS A 165 9.01 3.91 -12.09
N GLY A 166 8.01 4.44 -11.39
CA GLY A 166 6.61 4.32 -11.76
C GLY A 166 6.30 4.87 -13.14
N ILE A 167 6.88 6.02 -13.52
CA ILE A 167 6.64 6.66 -14.83
C ILE A 167 7.21 5.86 -16.02
N LYS A 168 7.99 4.80 -15.79
CA LYS A 168 8.49 3.90 -16.86
C LYS A 168 7.42 2.96 -17.40
N TYR A 169 6.31 2.81 -16.68
CA TYR A 169 5.18 1.97 -17.04
C TYR A 169 4.00 2.84 -17.46
N GLU A 170 2.97 2.26 -18.09
CA GLU A 170 1.72 2.99 -18.35
C GLU A 170 1.12 3.48 -17.03
N HIS A 171 0.83 4.77 -16.94
CA HIS A 171 0.38 5.41 -15.71
C HIS A 171 -0.53 6.61 -15.97
N PRO A 172 -1.40 6.97 -15.02
CA PRO A 172 -2.14 8.21 -15.07
C PRO A 172 -1.26 9.44 -14.77
N GLN A 173 -1.64 10.58 -15.35
CA GLN A 173 -0.92 11.87 -15.23
C GLN A 173 -0.60 12.30 -13.79
N PHE A 174 -1.42 11.90 -12.80
CA PHE A 174 -1.19 12.27 -11.39
C PHE A 174 0.13 11.75 -10.82
N VAL A 175 0.70 10.68 -11.39
CA VAL A 175 2.00 10.13 -10.93
C VAL A 175 3.11 11.13 -11.21
N GLU A 176 3.05 11.79 -12.37
CA GLU A 176 4.03 12.80 -12.79
C GLU A 176 3.84 14.12 -12.04
N HIS A 177 2.59 14.48 -11.74
CA HIS A 177 2.31 15.64 -10.88
C HIS A 177 2.96 15.48 -9.51
N LEU A 178 2.82 14.30 -8.91
CA LEU A 178 3.46 14.02 -7.63
C LEU A 178 4.98 13.99 -7.75
N LEU A 179 5.53 13.49 -8.86
CA LEU A 179 6.98 13.53 -9.12
C LEU A 179 7.49 14.98 -9.19
N ALA A 180 6.79 15.85 -9.91
CA ALA A 180 7.16 17.26 -10.02
C ALA A 180 7.12 17.96 -8.65
N HIS A 181 6.10 17.69 -7.84
CA HIS A 181 6.05 18.18 -6.46
C HIS A 181 7.15 17.59 -5.58
N ALA A 182 7.51 16.33 -5.76
CA ALA A 182 8.61 15.70 -5.03
C ALA A 182 9.95 16.39 -5.36
N TYR A 183 10.22 16.67 -6.64
CA TYR A 183 11.38 17.47 -7.05
C TYR A 183 11.38 18.87 -6.44
N GLU A 184 10.25 19.57 -6.50
CA GLU A 184 10.12 20.90 -5.92
C GLU A 184 10.43 20.91 -4.42
N LYS A 185 9.83 19.97 -3.66
CA LYS A 185 10.06 19.84 -2.22
C LYS A 185 11.47 19.39 -1.88
N ASN A 186 12.16 18.69 -2.78
CA ASN A 186 13.56 18.34 -2.64
C ASN A 186 14.52 19.48 -3.05
N GLY A 187 14.00 20.62 -3.55
CA GLY A 187 14.79 21.77 -3.99
C GLY A 187 15.31 21.67 -5.43
N GLU A 188 14.94 20.62 -6.16
CA GLU A 188 15.29 20.36 -7.56
C GLU A 188 14.34 21.10 -8.51
N LEU A 189 14.28 22.43 -8.39
CA LEU A 189 13.30 23.28 -9.10
C LEU A 189 13.34 23.14 -10.63
N LYS A 190 14.55 22.94 -11.19
CA LYS A 190 14.72 22.74 -12.64
C LYS A 190 14.05 21.44 -13.10
N GLU A 191 14.25 20.35 -12.37
CA GLU A 191 13.63 19.07 -12.68
C GLU A 191 12.11 19.13 -12.53
N ALA A 192 11.62 19.77 -11.47
CA ALA A 192 10.19 20.01 -11.29
C ALA A 192 9.59 20.76 -12.49
N LEU A 193 10.25 21.85 -12.93
CA LEU A 193 9.81 22.65 -14.07
C LEU A 193 9.84 21.86 -15.38
N ASN A 194 10.86 21.01 -15.57
CA ASN A 194 10.97 20.16 -16.76
C ASN A 194 9.81 19.17 -16.83
N VAL A 195 9.43 18.53 -15.72
CA VAL A 195 8.28 17.61 -15.70
C VAL A 195 6.99 18.35 -16.09
N TRP A 196 6.72 19.52 -15.51
CA TRP A 196 5.51 20.27 -15.86
C TRP A 196 5.47 20.73 -17.32
N LYS A 197 6.61 21.16 -17.88
CA LYS A 197 6.72 21.53 -19.30
C LYS A 197 6.52 20.34 -20.23
N ASP A 198 7.06 19.19 -19.88
CA ASP A 198 6.85 17.96 -20.64
C ASP A 198 5.37 17.58 -20.68
N ILE A 199 4.70 17.61 -19.52
CA ILE A 199 3.24 17.41 -19.42
C ILE A 199 2.47 18.41 -20.30
N GLN A 200 2.87 19.69 -20.28
CA GLN A 200 2.26 20.73 -21.11
C GLN A 200 2.40 20.43 -22.61
N GLN A 201 3.47 19.78 -23.06
CA GLN A 201 3.69 19.54 -24.50
C GLN A 201 2.97 18.30 -25.04
N ARG A 202 2.45 17.43 -24.17
CA ARG A 202 1.83 16.17 -24.59
C ARG A 202 0.46 16.38 -25.24
N PRO A 203 0.20 15.79 -26.43
CA PRO A 203 -1.09 15.90 -27.12
C PRO A 203 -2.26 15.28 -26.34
N THR A 204 -1.98 14.25 -25.55
CA THR A 204 -2.97 13.49 -24.76
C THR A 204 -3.21 14.06 -23.36
N ARG A 205 -2.68 15.25 -23.06
CA ARG A 205 -2.82 15.86 -21.73
C ARG A 205 -4.28 16.21 -21.44
N ASN A 206 -4.67 16.10 -20.17
CA ASN A 206 -6.01 16.52 -19.75
C ASN A 206 -6.12 18.05 -19.78
N GLN A 207 -6.82 18.59 -20.78
CA GLN A 207 -7.00 20.03 -20.97
C GLN A 207 -7.65 20.74 -19.76
N VAL A 208 -8.44 20.02 -18.96
CA VAL A 208 -9.03 20.56 -17.71
C VAL A 208 -7.94 20.97 -16.72
N LEU A 209 -6.77 20.34 -16.78
CA LEU A 209 -5.65 20.59 -15.87
C LEU A 209 -4.66 21.64 -16.41
N ASP A 210 -4.90 22.22 -17.59
CA ASP A 210 -3.99 23.20 -18.21
C ASP A 210 -3.74 24.42 -17.33
N SER A 211 -4.79 24.94 -16.68
CA SER A 211 -4.67 26.07 -15.75
C SER A 211 -3.74 25.74 -14.58
N VAL A 212 -3.80 24.51 -14.08
CA VAL A 212 -2.97 24.01 -12.98
C VAL A 212 -1.52 23.86 -13.44
N VAL A 213 -1.28 23.24 -14.60
CA VAL A 213 0.05 23.05 -15.18
C VAL A 213 0.72 24.39 -15.45
N ASN A 214 0.00 25.32 -16.10
CA ASN A 214 0.52 26.65 -16.43
C ASN A 214 0.87 27.44 -15.16
N ARG A 215 0.05 27.35 -14.12
CA ARG A 215 0.32 27.99 -12.83
C ARG A 215 1.63 27.46 -12.23
N PHE A 216 1.83 26.15 -12.19
CA PHE A 216 3.06 25.57 -11.62
C PHE A 216 4.31 25.91 -12.45
N ILE A 217 4.21 25.93 -13.79
CA ILE A 217 5.31 26.39 -14.66
C ILE A 217 5.70 27.84 -14.32
N HIS A 218 4.72 28.72 -14.16
CA HIS A 218 4.96 30.12 -13.80
C HIS A 218 5.60 30.24 -12.41
N GLU A 219 5.00 29.64 -11.39
CA GLU A 219 5.50 29.69 -9.99
C GLU A 219 6.93 29.15 -9.86
N LEU A 220 7.23 28.01 -10.50
CA LEU A 220 8.58 27.44 -10.48
C LEU A 220 9.58 28.31 -11.24
N GLY A 221 9.14 28.96 -12.32
CA GLY A 221 9.94 29.93 -13.07
C GLY A 221 10.36 31.12 -12.21
N GLU A 222 9.42 31.70 -11.45
CA GLU A 222 9.70 32.81 -10.54
C GLU A 222 10.64 32.38 -9.41
N LYS A 223 10.38 31.24 -8.75
CA LYS A 223 11.28 30.70 -7.71
C LYS A 223 12.71 30.47 -8.22
N LEU A 224 12.86 30.06 -9.49
CA LEU A 224 14.16 29.88 -10.11
C LEU A 224 14.89 31.21 -10.33
N LYS A 225 14.19 32.27 -10.75
CA LYS A 225 14.76 33.61 -10.91
C LYS A 225 15.20 34.19 -9.57
N GLU A 226 14.36 34.08 -8.54
CA GLU A 226 14.68 34.53 -7.19
C GLU A 226 15.96 33.87 -6.67
N LYS A 227 16.13 32.55 -6.87
CA LYS A 227 17.32 31.82 -6.42
C LYS A 227 18.62 32.19 -7.16
N ILE A 228 18.52 32.79 -8.34
CA ILE A 228 19.66 33.23 -9.17
C ILE A 228 20.01 34.70 -8.90
N THR A 229 19.11 35.45 -8.26
CA THR A 229 19.31 36.87 -7.95
C THR A 229 20.06 36.97 -6.61
N PRO A 230 21.24 37.65 -6.53
CA PRO A 230 22.08 37.69 -5.33
C PRO A 230 21.42 38.32 -4.10
#